data_AF-A0A1G4QZE6-F1
#
_entry.id   AF-A0A1G4QZE6-F1
#
_cell.length_a   1.000
_cell.length_b   1.000
_cell.length_c   1.000
_cell.angle_alpha   90.00
_cell.angle_beta   90.00
_cell.angle_gamma   90.00
#
_symmetry.space_group_name_H-M   'P 1'
#
loop_
_entity.id
_entity.type
_entity.pdbx_description
1 polymer ?
#
loop_
_entity_poly.entity_id
_entity_poly.type
_entity_poly.pdbx_seq_one_letter_code
_entity_poly.pdbx_strand_id
1 'polypeptide(L)'
;MKTEKPKIAKVESIKEVHRMLDLPGPKHPLITLFDTRDERINLSRLPVSYVTSLYKISFIEKLGGKFRYGQGYYDFDEGSMVFTAPNQVVGSTSVYKGNEGYSLIFHQDFLQGFPLAAKIRQYGFFSYSSNEALHLSEQERKTISSIFKIIEEELNSRIDDFSQEVVIAQIELLLTYAKRFYKRQFLTRQSATSDLLQQFEAALNSYFQKEMPTKKGLPTVQHLADRLNYTPNYLSDMLRSLTGLSAQQHIQEQLIERSKELLATSTLSISQVAYRLGFGHPQSFSRLFKIKTQLSPAQFKSSLN
;
A
#
# COMPACT_ATOMS: atom_id res chain seq x y z
N MET A 1 3.34 -3.42 -37.35
CA MET A 1 3.62 -2.23 -36.53
C MET A 1 3.94 -2.70 -35.12
N LYS A 2 5.19 -2.56 -34.67
CA LYS A 2 5.55 -2.79 -33.26
C LYS A 2 4.89 -1.66 -32.46
N THR A 3 3.97 -2.00 -31.57
CA THR A 3 3.41 -1.05 -30.59
C THR A 3 4.55 -0.62 -29.67
N GLU A 4 5.10 0.56 -29.91
CA GLU A 4 6.02 1.20 -28.97
C GLU A 4 5.29 1.35 -27.64
N LYS A 5 5.79 0.67 -26.59
CA LYS A 5 5.31 0.89 -25.23
C LYS A 5 5.55 2.37 -24.90
N PRO A 6 4.54 3.13 -24.43
CA PRO A 6 4.74 4.52 -24.09
C PRO A 6 5.88 4.63 -23.07
N LYS A 7 6.88 5.45 -23.39
CA LYS A 7 8.04 5.70 -22.52
C LYS A 7 7.52 6.38 -21.25
N ILE A 8 7.45 5.65 -20.15
CA ILE A 8 6.96 6.18 -18.88
C ILE A 8 7.89 7.32 -18.47
N ALA A 9 7.34 8.54 -18.34
CA ALA A 9 8.11 9.69 -17.90
C ALA A 9 8.62 9.44 -16.48
N LYS A 10 9.84 9.87 -16.16
CA LYS A 10 10.40 9.81 -14.81
C LYS A 10 10.50 11.23 -14.25
N VAL A 11 10.07 11.42 -13.01
CA VAL A 11 10.14 12.70 -12.30
C VAL A 11 11.06 12.53 -11.11
N GLU A 12 12.19 13.22 -11.12
CA GLU A 12 13.28 12.95 -10.16
C GLU A 12 13.52 14.07 -9.16
N SER A 13 13.08 15.30 -9.44
CA SER A 13 13.37 16.47 -8.60
C SER A 13 12.19 17.43 -8.45
N ILE A 14 12.18 18.21 -7.38
CA ILE A 14 11.18 19.27 -7.16
C ILE A 14 11.23 20.32 -8.28
N LYS A 15 12.43 20.65 -8.77
CA LYS A 15 12.61 21.56 -9.91
C LYS A 15 11.91 21.04 -11.17
N GLU A 16 11.99 19.74 -11.42
CA GLU A 16 11.32 19.12 -12.56
C GLU A 16 9.79 19.15 -12.41
N VAL A 17 9.26 18.89 -11.22
CA VAL A 17 7.83 19.04 -10.91
C VAL A 17 7.35 20.45 -11.23
N HIS A 18 8.05 21.49 -10.73
CA HIS A 18 7.71 22.89 -10.99
C HIS A 18 7.75 23.21 -12.49
N ARG A 19 8.78 22.75 -13.21
CA ARG A 19 8.89 22.93 -14.66
C ARG A 19 7.73 22.28 -15.42
N MET A 20 7.32 21.07 -15.04
CA MET A 20 6.20 20.37 -15.69
C MET A 20 4.86 21.06 -15.43
N LEU A 21 4.72 21.75 -14.30
CA LEU A 21 3.53 22.52 -13.95
C LEU A 21 3.56 23.97 -14.51
N ASP A 22 4.68 24.40 -15.11
CA ASP A 22 4.92 25.78 -15.58
C ASP A 22 4.89 26.80 -14.43
N LEU A 23 5.44 26.42 -13.28
CA LEU A 23 5.52 27.26 -12.10
C LEU A 23 6.92 27.90 -11.99
N PRO A 24 7.05 29.04 -11.29
CA PRO A 24 8.34 29.55 -10.88
C PRO A 24 9.16 28.48 -10.15
N GLY A 25 10.49 28.65 -10.14
CA GLY A 25 11.39 27.73 -9.45
C GLY A 25 10.99 27.50 -7.99
N PRO A 26 11.25 26.31 -7.42
CA PRO A 26 10.81 26.00 -6.07
C PRO A 26 11.53 26.86 -5.03
N LYS A 27 10.82 27.20 -3.95
CA LYS A 27 11.40 27.89 -2.80
C LYS A 27 12.42 27.03 -2.06
N HIS A 28 12.24 25.72 -2.08
CA HIS A 28 13.15 24.75 -1.45
C HIS A 28 13.53 23.64 -2.45
N PRO A 29 14.81 23.22 -2.52
CA PRO A 29 15.26 22.25 -3.53
C PRO A 29 14.71 20.83 -3.33
N LEU A 30 14.39 20.45 -2.08
CA LEU A 30 14.02 19.08 -1.70
C LEU A 30 12.55 18.89 -1.30
N ILE A 31 11.75 19.95 -1.16
CA ILE A 31 10.35 19.86 -0.77
C ILE A 31 9.53 20.97 -1.43
N THR A 32 8.28 20.69 -1.77
CA THR A 32 7.30 21.68 -2.19
C THR A 32 5.91 21.27 -1.72
N LEU A 33 5.08 22.26 -1.45
CA LEU A 33 3.67 22.08 -1.15
C LEU A 33 2.86 22.88 -2.17
N PHE A 34 1.86 22.22 -2.76
CA PHE A 34 0.90 22.88 -3.63
C PHE A 34 -0.49 22.89 -3.00
N ASP A 35 -1.12 24.06 -2.98
CA ASP A 35 -2.55 24.22 -2.79
C ASP A 35 -3.24 24.16 -4.16
N THR A 36 -4.03 23.12 -4.41
CA THR A 36 -4.72 22.94 -5.70
C THR A 36 -6.00 23.76 -5.82
N ARG A 37 -6.36 24.55 -4.80
CA ARG A 37 -7.41 25.59 -4.89
C ARG A 37 -6.89 26.85 -5.60
N ASP A 38 -5.57 27.03 -5.68
CA ASP A 38 -4.95 28.06 -6.50
C ASP A 38 -5.00 27.64 -7.98
N GLU A 39 -5.72 28.40 -8.80
CA GLU A 39 -5.90 28.12 -10.24
C GLU A 39 -4.59 28.06 -11.03
N ARG A 40 -3.51 28.66 -10.50
CA ARG A 40 -2.17 28.56 -11.09
C ARG A 40 -1.60 27.14 -10.99
N ILE A 41 -2.05 26.37 -10.00
CA ILE A 41 -1.61 24.99 -9.75
C ILE A 41 -2.52 24.03 -10.52
N ASN A 42 -2.08 23.63 -11.70
CA ASN A 42 -2.79 22.64 -12.50
C ASN A 42 -2.08 21.29 -12.55
N LEU A 43 -2.37 20.41 -11.59
CA LEU A 43 -1.76 19.07 -11.53
C LEU A 43 -2.09 18.17 -12.74
N SER A 44 -3.10 18.50 -13.55
CA SER A 44 -3.39 17.76 -14.79
C SER A 44 -2.34 17.96 -15.89
N ARG A 45 -1.44 18.94 -15.73
CA ARG A 45 -0.27 19.12 -16.61
C ARG A 45 0.79 18.03 -16.42
N LEU A 46 0.77 17.32 -15.29
CA LEU A 46 1.66 16.17 -15.09
C LEU A 46 1.27 15.03 -16.04
N PRO A 47 2.25 14.22 -16.50
CA PRO A 47 1.98 13.09 -17.37
C PRO A 47 0.90 12.18 -16.79
N VAL A 48 0.06 11.63 -17.67
CA VAL A 48 -1.02 10.68 -17.29
C VAL A 48 -0.45 9.50 -16.49
N SER A 49 0.75 9.04 -16.83
CA SER A 49 1.46 8.06 -16.03
C SER A 49 2.95 8.38 -16.02
N TYR A 50 3.53 8.41 -14.83
CA TYR A 50 4.96 8.66 -14.62
C TYR A 50 5.47 7.89 -13.40
N VAL A 51 6.78 7.60 -13.38
CA VAL A 51 7.47 7.11 -12.19
C VAL A 51 8.07 8.30 -11.46
N THR A 52 7.83 8.41 -10.17
CA THR A 52 8.43 9.46 -9.33
C THR A 52 9.55 8.88 -8.48
N SER A 53 10.66 9.59 -8.30
CA SER A 53 11.66 9.30 -7.26
C SER A 53 11.41 10.06 -5.95
N LEU A 54 10.28 10.78 -5.88
CA LEU A 54 9.86 11.61 -4.76
C LEU A 54 8.73 10.93 -3.98
N TYR A 55 8.68 11.19 -2.67
CA TYR A 55 7.47 10.95 -1.90
C TYR A 55 6.41 12.00 -2.27
N LYS A 56 5.15 11.56 -2.33
CA LYS A 56 4.00 12.45 -2.53
C LYS A 56 2.89 12.08 -1.56
N ILE A 57 2.34 13.10 -0.90
CA ILE A 57 1.16 12.99 -0.05
C ILE A 57 0.14 13.99 -0.58
N SER A 58 -0.97 13.49 -1.09
CA SER A 58 -2.07 14.32 -1.58
C SER A 58 -3.26 14.19 -0.66
N PHE A 59 -3.81 15.33 -0.24
CA PHE A 59 -5.08 15.43 0.44
C PHE A 59 -6.07 16.14 -0.49
N ILE A 60 -7.09 15.40 -0.92
CA ILE A 60 -8.15 15.88 -1.79
C ILE A 60 -9.32 16.23 -0.88
N GLU A 61 -9.58 17.51 -0.72
CA GLU A 61 -10.64 18.05 0.14
C GLU A 61 -12.02 17.94 -0.54
N LYS A 62 -12.05 18.14 -1.86
CA LYS A 62 -13.24 18.03 -2.71
C LYS A 62 -12.85 17.41 -4.05
N LEU A 63 -13.66 16.47 -4.52
CA LEU A 63 -13.46 15.77 -5.79
C LEU A 63 -14.21 16.45 -6.92
N GLY A 64 -13.55 16.67 -8.05
CA GLY A 64 -14.17 17.06 -9.30
C GLY A 64 -14.73 15.84 -10.03
N GLY A 65 -15.95 15.40 -9.69
CA GLY A 65 -16.69 14.36 -10.43
C GLY A 65 -16.85 13.01 -9.70
N LYS A 66 -17.47 12.03 -10.38
CA LYS A 66 -17.76 10.70 -9.81
C LYS A 66 -16.63 9.71 -10.06
N PHE A 67 -16.14 9.07 -9.00
CA PHE A 67 -15.12 8.03 -9.08
C PHE A 67 -15.73 6.63 -8.92
N ARG A 68 -15.32 5.71 -9.78
CA ARG A 68 -15.55 4.28 -9.58
C ARG A 68 -14.36 3.71 -8.81
N TYR A 69 -14.62 3.18 -7.61
CA TYR A 69 -13.57 2.63 -6.73
C TYR A 69 -13.93 1.20 -6.30
N GLY A 70 -13.09 0.24 -6.67
CA GLY A 70 -13.33 -1.20 -6.43
C GLY A 70 -14.44 -1.78 -7.32
N GLN A 71 -15.23 -2.71 -6.77
CA GLN A 71 -16.39 -3.33 -7.44
C GLN A 71 -17.67 -2.47 -7.38
N GLY A 72 -17.64 -1.30 -6.73
CA GLY A 72 -18.82 -0.44 -6.52
C GLY A 72 -18.66 0.98 -7.05
N TYR A 73 -19.81 1.65 -7.23
CA TYR A 73 -19.89 3.10 -7.23
C TYR A 73 -20.16 3.52 -5.79
N TYR A 74 -19.24 4.26 -5.20
CA TYR A 74 -19.48 4.87 -3.90
C TYR A 74 -19.48 6.38 -4.10
N ASP A 75 -20.58 7.02 -3.74
CA ASP A 75 -20.72 8.48 -3.74
C ASP A 75 -19.81 9.03 -2.62
N PHE A 76 -18.53 9.28 -2.94
CA PHE A 76 -17.58 9.90 -2.02
C PHE A 76 -17.38 11.36 -2.40
N ASP A 77 -18.22 12.24 -1.84
CA ASP A 77 -18.01 13.69 -1.78
C ASP A 77 -17.17 14.09 -0.54
N GLU A 78 -16.67 13.12 0.22
CA GLU A 78 -15.95 13.29 1.48
C GLU A 78 -14.43 13.05 1.27
N GLY A 79 -13.62 14.08 1.53
CA GLY A 79 -12.22 14.17 1.15
C GLY A 79 -11.34 12.95 1.48
N SER A 80 -10.29 12.74 0.69
CA SER A 80 -9.45 11.54 0.71
C SER A 80 -7.96 11.85 0.69
N MET A 81 -7.13 10.95 1.23
CA MET A 81 -5.67 11.03 1.14
C MET A 81 -5.08 9.90 0.30
N VAL A 82 -4.08 10.26 -0.50
CA VAL A 82 -3.30 9.34 -1.35
C VAL A 82 -1.82 9.52 -1.07
N PHE A 83 -1.10 8.40 -0.97
CA PHE A 83 0.31 8.36 -0.64
C PHE A 83 1.06 7.66 -1.75
N THR A 84 2.24 8.16 -2.11
CA THR A 84 3.09 7.56 -3.14
C THR A 84 4.53 7.57 -2.68
N ALA A 85 5.18 6.41 -2.73
CA ALA A 85 6.61 6.27 -2.47
C ALA A 85 7.45 6.48 -3.74
N PRO A 86 8.76 6.77 -3.57
CA PRO A 86 9.72 6.70 -4.65
C PRO A 86 9.67 5.37 -5.41
N ASN A 87 9.91 5.44 -6.72
CA ASN A 87 9.90 4.37 -7.71
C ASN A 87 8.53 3.72 -7.96
N GLN A 88 7.45 4.37 -7.52
CA GLN A 88 6.10 3.97 -7.89
C GLN A 88 5.61 4.67 -9.15
N VAL A 89 4.76 3.96 -9.89
CA VAL A 89 4.00 4.52 -11.01
C VAL A 89 2.82 5.33 -10.43
N VAL A 90 2.79 6.62 -10.73
CA VAL A 90 1.63 7.47 -10.49
C VAL A 90 0.62 7.24 -11.63
N GLY A 91 -0.62 6.92 -11.28
CA GLY A 91 -1.71 6.66 -12.21
C GLY A 91 -2.35 7.92 -12.80
N SER A 92 -3.37 7.71 -13.66
CA SER A 92 -4.00 8.73 -14.51
C SER A 92 -4.30 10.06 -13.80
N THR A 93 -3.55 11.10 -14.13
CA THR A 93 -3.76 12.49 -13.67
C THR A 93 -5.05 13.13 -14.21
N SER A 94 -5.77 12.45 -15.11
CA SER A 94 -7.11 12.87 -15.59
C SER A 94 -8.14 13.01 -14.46
N VAL A 95 -7.82 12.45 -13.29
CA VAL A 95 -8.54 12.46 -12.02
C VAL A 95 -8.42 13.77 -11.25
N TYR A 96 -7.45 14.65 -11.58
CA TYR A 96 -7.18 15.87 -10.83
C TYR A 96 -8.00 17.10 -11.25
N LYS A 97 -8.73 17.05 -12.37
CA LYS A 97 -9.47 18.22 -12.87
C LYS A 97 -10.64 18.54 -11.93
N GLY A 98 -10.58 19.70 -11.28
CA GLY A 98 -11.60 20.13 -10.31
C GLY A 98 -11.39 19.61 -8.88
N ASN A 99 -10.25 18.96 -8.59
CA ASN A 99 -9.92 18.56 -7.22
C ASN A 99 -9.31 19.74 -6.45
N GLU A 100 -9.91 20.04 -5.30
CA GLU A 100 -9.42 21.05 -4.35
C GLU A 100 -8.70 20.34 -3.20
N GLY A 101 -7.60 20.91 -2.69
CA GLY A 101 -6.85 20.35 -1.57
C GLY A 101 -5.36 20.66 -1.64
N TYR A 102 -4.53 19.76 -1.09
CA TYR A 102 -3.09 19.94 -0.99
C TYR A 102 -2.30 18.77 -1.59
N SER A 103 -1.11 19.06 -2.10
CA SER A 103 -0.14 18.05 -2.52
C SER A 103 1.26 18.40 -2.01
N LEU A 104 1.72 17.66 -1.01
CA LEU A 104 3.08 17.74 -0.49
C LEU A 104 3.98 16.76 -1.26
N ILE A 105 5.09 17.24 -1.79
CA ILE A 105 6.05 16.44 -2.55
C ILE A 105 7.44 16.71 -2.01
N PHE A 106 8.18 15.65 -1.67
CA PHE A 106 9.52 15.79 -1.12
C PHE A 106 10.47 14.68 -1.56
N HIS A 107 11.74 15.04 -1.68
CA HIS A 107 12.83 14.10 -1.91
C HIS A 107 13.20 13.38 -0.61
N GLN A 108 13.68 12.13 -0.70
CA GLN A 108 14.07 11.35 0.48
C GLN A 108 15.15 12.04 1.33
N ASP A 109 16.04 12.80 0.68
CA ASP A 109 17.13 13.53 1.34
C ASP A 109 16.63 14.64 2.26
N PHE A 110 15.38 15.12 2.06
CA PHE A 110 14.77 16.06 3.01
C PHE A 110 14.62 15.46 4.41
N LEU A 111 14.54 14.13 4.52
CA LEU A 111 14.43 13.42 5.79
C LEU A 111 15.79 13.01 6.36
N GLN A 112 16.89 13.22 5.64
CA GLN A 112 18.21 12.74 6.03
C GLN A 112 18.63 13.36 7.38
N GLY A 113 19.14 12.53 8.29
CA GLY A 113 19.49 12.95 9.65
C GLY A 113 18.35 12.83 10.67
N PHE A 114 17.10 12.62 10.21
CA PHE A 114 15.95 12.49 11.09
C PHE A 114 15.48 11.02 11.22
N PRO A 115 14.94 10.61 12.38
CA PRO A 115 14.38 9.26 12.57
C PRO A 115 13.30 8.90 11.54
N LEU A 116 12.60 9.91 11.01
CA LEU A 116 11.54 9.73 10.03
C LEU A 116 12.04 9.06 8.73
N ALA A 117 13.30 9.25 8.33
CA ALA A 117 13.86 8.61 7.13
C ALA A 117 13.80 7.07 7.17
N ALA A 118 13.98 6.49 8.36
CA ALA A 118 13.85 5.05 8.57
C ALA A 118 12.39 4.64 8.77
N LYS A 119 11.63 5.41 9.56
CA LYS A 119 10.25 5.11 9.93
C LYS A 119 9.29 5.19 8.74
N ILE A 120 9.52 6.10 7.79
CA ILE A 120 8.60 6.32 6.67
C ILE A 120 8.38 5.07 5.81
N ARG A 121 9.42 4.22 5.68
CA ARG A 121 9.39 2.95 4.93
C ARG A 121 8.50 1.89 5.57
N GLN A 122 8.15 2.05 6.85
CA GLN A 122 7.31 1.12 7.60
C GLN A 122 5.81 1.38 7.40
N TYR A 123 5.44 2.52 6.83
CA TYR A 123 4.04 2.83 6.53
C TYR A 123 3.63 2.13 5.23
N GLY A 124 2.94 1.00 5.36
CA GLY A 124 2.45 0.20 4.25
C GLY A 124 1.57 0.98 3.26
N PHE A 125 0.88 2.02 3.71
CA PHE A 125 0.00 2.83 2.86
C PHE A 125 0.68 3.61 1.74
N PHE A 126 2.01 3.78 1.78
CA PHE A 126 2.76 4.28 0.63
C PHE A 126 2.83 3.31 -0.54
N SER A 127 2.41 2.06 -0.33
CA SER A 127 2.36 1.04 -1.38
C SER A 127 0.95 0.74 -1.89
N TYR A 128 -0.05 1.37 -1.29
CA TYR A 128 -1.45 1.19 -1.67
C TYR A 128 -1.71 1.82 -3.02
N SER A 129 -2.63 1.25 -3.77
CA SER A 129 -3.06 1.81 -5.04
C SER A 129 -4.02 2.98 -4.84
N SER A 130 -4.25 3.79 -5.87
CA SER A 130 -5.12 4.97 -5.75
C SER A 130 -6.58 4.61 -5.40
N ASN A 131 -7.04 3.40 -5.74
CA ASN A 131 -8.36 2.88 -5.35
C ASN A 131 -8.44 2.38 -3.89
N GLU A 132 -7.31 2.41 -3.16
CA GLU A 132 -7.19 2.03 -1.75
C GLU A 132 -6.96 3.27 -0.86
N ALA A 133 -7.33 4.46 -1.35
CA ALA A 133 -7.18 5.73 -0.67
C ALA A 133 -7.79 5.73 0.74
N LEU A 134 -7.26 6.61 1.58
CA LEU A 134 -7.77 6.87 2.92
C LEU A 134 -8.93 7.87 2.83
N HIS A 135 -10.12 7.47 3.26
CA HIS A 135 -11.28 8.35 3.36
C HIS A 135 -11.35 8.97 4.75
N LEU A 136 -11.58 10.27 4.81
CA LEU A 136 -11.58 11.03 6.06
C LEU A 136 -13.01 11.41 6.46
N SER A 137 -13.31 11.31 7.76
CA SER A 137 -14.50 11.97 8.30
C SER A 137 -14.32 13.50 8.30
N GLU A 138 -15.40 14.26 8.50
CA GLU A 138 -15.31 15.72 8.58
C GLU A 138 -14.30 16.21 9.62
N GLN A 139 -14.27 15.59 10.80
CA GLN A 139 -13.35 15.96 11.87
C GLN A 139 -11.91 15.63 11.51
N GLU A 140 -11.66 14.46 10.92
CA GLU A 140 -10.32 14.05 10.47
C GLU A 140 -9.81 14.98 9.36
N ARG A 141 -10.69 15.38 8.45
CA ARG A 141 -10.41 16.35 7.40
C ARG A 141 -9.94 17.69 7.96
N LYS A 142 -10.63 18.21 8.99
CA LYS A 142 -10.21 19.44 9.69
C LYS A 142 -8.80 19.30 10.27
N THR A 143 -8.51 18.19 10.95
CA THR A 143 -7.18 17.92 11.51
C THR A 143 -6.10 17.89 10.43
N ILE A 144 -6.33 17.15 9.34
CA ILE A 144 -5.38 17.03 8.23
C ILE A 144 -5.17 18.40 7.54
N SER A 145 -6.25 19.14 7.28
CA SER A 145 -6.19 20.47 6.67
C SER A 145 -5.35 21.44 7.52
N SER A 146 -5.49 21.42 8.85
CA SER A 146 -4.65 22.24 9.74
C SER A 146 -3.16 21.90 9.65
N ILE A 147 -2.80 20.61 9.57
CA ILE A 147 -1.39 20.20 9.44
C ILE A 147 -0.80 20.71 8.12
N PHE A 148 -1.54 20.59 7.01
CA PHE A 148 -1.09 21.13 5.72
C PHE A 148 -0.91 22.64 5.73
N LYS A 149 -1.81 23.40 6.39
CA LYS A 149 -1.67 24.85 6.55
C LYS A 149 -0.42 25.22 7.33
N ILE A 150 -0.12 24.53 8.43
CA ILE A 150 1.09 24.79 9.22
C ILE A 150 2.34 24.52 8.36
N ILE A 151 2.37 23.43 7.58
CA ILE A 151 3.48 23.15 6.66
C ILE A 151 3.60 24.24 5.59
N GLU A 152 2.47 24.70 5.04
CA GLU A 152 2.45 25.77 4.04
C GLU A 152 3.03 27.08 4.57
N GLU A 153 2.58 27.50 5.75
CA GLU A 153 3.05 28.70 6.42
C GLU A 153 4.54 28.61 6.72
N GLU A 154 5.01 27.46 7.23
CA GLU A 154 6.43 27.23 7.53
C GLU A 154 7.29 27.27 6.26
N LEU A 155 6.87 26.63 5.16
CA LEU A 155 7.60 26.65 3.88
C LEU A 155 7.59 28.03 3.19
N ASN A 156 6.66 28.90 3.57
CA ASN A 156 6.55 30.26 3.06
C ASN A 156 7.20 31.31 3.96
N SER A 157 7.64 30.93 5.17
CA SER A 157 8.30 31.79 6.14
C SER A 157 9.80 31.96 5.81
N ARG A 158 10.57 32.57 6.72
CA ARG A 158 12.03 32.67 6.55
C ARG A 158 12.65 31.31 6.80
N ILE A 159 13.32 30.76 5.79
CA ILE A 159 14.06 29.50 5.90
C ILE A 159 15.23 29.71 6.86
N ASP A 160 15.13 29.14 8.06
CA ASP A 160 16.23 29.00 9.01
C ASP A 160 16.49 27.51 9.32
N ASP A 161 17.50 27.24 10.15
CA ASP A 161 17.91 25.87 10.49
C ASP A 161 16.83 25.10 11.26
N PHE A 162 15.81 25.76 11.81
CA PHE A 162 14.72 25.15 12.58
C PHE A 162 13.49 24.82 11.72
N SER A 163 13.25 25.55 10.63
CA SER A 163 12.11 25.32 9.74
C SER A 163 12.03 23.89 9.21
N GLN A 164 13.17 23.26 8.90
CA GLN A 164 13.19 21.86 8.44
C GLN A 164 12.70 20.90 9.52
N GLU A 165 13.14 21.07 10.77
CA GLU A 165 12.71 20.24 11.90
C GLU A 165 11.20 20.35 12.14
N VAL A 166 10.67 21.57 12.10
CA VAL A 166 9.22 21.83 12.23
C VAL A 166 8.44 21.11 11.12
N VAL A 167 8.83 21.25 9.86
CA VAL A 167 8.15 20.58 8.74
C VAL A 167 8.22 19.05 8.89
N ILE A 168 9.36 18.50 9.31
CA ILE A 168 9.50 17.05 9.51
C ILE A 168 8.60 16.55 10.64
N ALA A 169 8.50 17.29 11.74
CA ALA A 169 7.57 16.98 12.83
C ALA A 169 6.11 16.97 12.36
N GLN A 170 5.72 17.94 11.50
CA GLN A 170 4.38 17.98 10.91
C GLN A 170 4.12 16.81 9.96
N ILE A 171 5.10 16.42 9.13
CA ILE A 171 4.98 15.23 8.28
C ILE A 171 4.82 13.97 9.13
N GLU A 172 5.59 13.82 10.20
CA GLU A 172 5.46 12.66 11.09
C GLU A 172 4.08 12.60 11.78
N LEU A 173 3.55 13.75 12.21
CA LEU A 173 2.22 13.86 12.77
C LEU A 173 1.15 13.47 11.74
N LEU A 174 1.27 13.98 10.51
CA LEU A 174 0.39 13.66 9.38
C LEU A 174 0.35 12.14 9.13
N LEU A 175 1.51 11.49 9.05
CA LEU A 175 1.63 10.05 8.82
C LEU A 175 1.09 9.22 9.99
N THR A 176 1.22 9.73 11.21
CA THR A 176 0.67 9.09 12.41
C THR A 176 -0.85 9.13 12.43
N TYR A 177 -1.46 10.28 12.07
CA TYR A 177 -2.90 10.37 11.87
C TYR A 177 -3.38 9.48 10.72
N ALA A 178 -2.71 9.49 9.57
CA ALA A 178 -3.05 8.63 8.44
C ALA A 178 -3.10 7.15 8.85
N LYS A 179 -2.07 6.67 9.58
CA LYS A 179 -2.05 5.30 10.12
C LYS A 179 -3.27 5.00 11.01
N ARG A 180 -3.63 5.94 11.89
CA ARG A 180 -4.79 5.80 12.79
C ARG A 180 -6.10 5.75 12.00
N PHE A 181 -6.25 6.58 10.97
CA PHE A 181 -7.47 6.67 10.17
C PHE A 181 -7.61 5.47 9.22
N TYR A 182 -6.52 4.91 8.68
CA TYR A 182 -6.56 3.63 7.96
C TYR A 182 -7.06 2.51 8.87
N LYS A 183 -6.56 2.44 10.12
CA LYS A 183 -7.05 1.46 11.10
C LYS A 183 -8.55 1.62 11.35
N ARG A 184 -9.05 2.86 11.49
CA ARG A 184 -10.50 3.12 11.57
C ARG A 184 -11.22 2.61 10.31
N GLN A 185 -10.76 2.98 9.12
CA GLN A 185 -11.37 2.61 7.85
C GLN A 185 -11.51 1.09 7.69
N PHE A 186 -10.51 0.32 8.13
CA PHE A 186 -10.59 -1.14 8.13
C PHE A 186 -11.63 -1.69 9.11
N LEU A 187 -11.73 -1.09 10.32
CA LEU A 187 -12.68 -1.49 11.35
C LEU A 187 -14.12 -1.12 11.01
N THR A 188 -14.38 0.11 10.56
CA THR A 188 -15.75 0.58 10.25
C THR A 188 -16.34 -0.11 9.03
N ARG A 189 -15.50 -0.75 8.21
CA ARG A 189 -15.95 -1.57 7.06
C ARG A 189 -16.35 -3.00 7.45
N GLN A 190 -16.27 -3.39 8.74
CA GLN A 190 -16.48 -4.77 9.24
C GLN A 190 -17.76 -5.48 8.75
N SER A 191 -18.86 -4.77 8.46
CA SER A 191 -20.08 -5.39 7.90
C SER A 191 -19.93 -5.84 6.44
N ALA A 192 -18.96 -5.29 5.70
CA ALA A 192 -18.56 -5.72 4.36
C ALA A 192 -17.26 -6.57 4.37
N THR A 193 -16.57 -6.72 5.51
CA THR A 193 -15.25 -7.37 5.59
C THR A 193 -15.28 -8.87 5.96
N SER A 194 -16.41 -9.42 6.43
CA SER A 194 -16.52 -10.89 6.56
C SER A 194 -16.43 -11.57 5.18
N ASP A 195 -16.93 -10.88 4.15
CA ASP A 195 -16.84 -11.30 2.76
C ASP A 195 -15.40 -11.36 2.26
N LEU A 196 -14.53 -10.42 2.67
CA LEU A 196 -13.11 -10.48 2.27
C LEU A 196 -12.41 -11.72 2.80
N LEU A 197 -12.54 -12.02 4.10
CA LEU A 197 -11.87 -13.20 4.67
C LEU A 197 -12.37 -14.46 3.97
N GLN A 198 -13.67 -14.57 3.74
CA GLN A 198 -14.27 -15.67 2.98
C GLN A 198 -13.74 -15.72 1.53
N GLN A 199 -13.65 -14.59 0.83
CA GLN A 199 -13.10 -14.51 -0.52
C GLN A 199 -11.62 -14.88 -0.56
N PHE A 200 -10.84 -14.46 0.43
CA PHE A 200 -9.43 -14.81 0.57
C PHE A 200 -9.25 -16.31 0.81
N GLU A 201 -9.99 -16.88 1.76
CA GLU A 201 -9.99 -18.31 2.03
C GLU A 201 -10.45 -19.11 0.80
N ALA A 202 -11.51 -18.66 0.11
CA ALA A 202 -11.98 -19.27 -1.13
C ALA A 202 -10.94 -19.18 -2.26
N ALA A 203 -10.28 -18.04 -2.43
CA ALA A 203 -9.19 -17.87 -3.40
C ALA A 203 -8.01 -18.79 -3.10
N LEU A 204 -7.62 -18.88 -1.83
CA LEU A 204 -6.54 -19.75 -1.35
C LEU A 204 -6.91 -21.22 -1.52
N ASN A 205 -8.11 -21.63 -1.11
CA ASN A 205 -8.61 -23.00 -1.29
C ASN A 205 -8.70 -23.39 -2.77
N SER A 206 -9.18 -22.49 -3.62
CA SER A 206 -9.21 -22.66 -5.07
C SER A 206 -7.80 -22.82 -5.66
N TYR A 207 -6.79 -22.15 -5.10
CA TYR A 207 -5.40 -22.33 -5.52
C TYR A 207 -4.95 -23.79 -5.30
N PHE A 208 -5.15 -24.31 -4.09
CA PHE A 208 -4.71 -25.68 -3.76
C PHE A 208 -5.49 -26.78 -4.49
N GLN A 209 -6.77 -26.57 -4.81
CA GLN A 209 -7.59 -27.58 -5.51
C GLN A 209 -7.25 -27.73 -7.01
N LYS A 210 -6.79 -26.67 -7.68
CA LYS A 210 -6.61 -26.66 -9.16
C LYS A 210 -5.24 -27.17 -9.65
N GLU A 211 -4.55 -28.00 -8.86
CA GLU A 211 -3.15 -28.40 -9.13
C GLU A 211 -2.20 -27.21 -9.35
N MET A 212 -2.56 -26.01 -8.90
CA MET A 212 -1.69 -24.84 -9.01
C MET A 212 -0.41 -24.99 -8.18
N PRO A 213 -0.40 -25.66 -7.01
CA PRO A 213 0.84 -25.86 -6.26
C PRO A 213 1.91 -26.59 -7.06
N THR A 214 1.54 -27.60 -7.86
CA THR A 214 2.49 -28.36 -8.68
C THR A 214 2.91 -27.61 -9.95
N LYS A 215 2.07 -26.70 -10.46
CA LYS A 215 2.35 -25.93 -11.69
C LYS A 215 3.03 -24.58 -11.47
N LYS A 216 2.71 -23.90 -10.36
CA LYS A 216 3.13 -22.52 -10.07
C LYS A 216 3.89 -22.39 -8.74
N GLY A 217 4.03 -23.47 -7.99
CA GLY A 217 4.65 -23.46 -6.66
C GLY A 217 3.70 -22.91 -5.59
N LEU A 218 4.28 -22.48 -4.46
CA LEU A 218 3.54 -21.96 -3.32
C LEU A 218 2.66 -20.75 -3.68
N PRO A 219 1.46 -20.63 -3.08
CA PRO A 219 0.67 -19.41 -3.22
C PRO A 219 1.44 -18.22 -2.64
N THR A 220 1.41 -17.09 -3.36
CA THR A 220 2.04 -15.84 -2.92
C THR A 220 0.97 -14.82 -2.55
N VAL A 221 1.31 -13.88 -1.66
CA VAL A 221 0.42 -12.77 -1.33
C VAL A 221 0.06 -11.97 -2.58
N GLN A 222 1.03 -11.75 -3.49
CA GLN A 222 0.78 -11.07 -4.76
C GLN A 222 -0.31 -11.76 -5.57
N HIS A 223 -0.24 -13.08 -5.75
CA HIS A 223 -1.22 -13.81 -6.54
C HIS A 223 -2.65 -13.69 -5.97
N LEU A 224 -2.79 -13.74 -4.65
CA LEU A 224 -4.09 -13.62 -3.99
C LEU A 224 -4.59 -12.17 -4.04
N ALA A 225 -3.71 -11.20 -3.83
CA ALA A 225 -4.03 -9.78 -3.91
C ALA A 225 -4.52 -9.40 -5.33
N ASP A 226 -3.82 -9.85 -6.37
CA ASP A 226 -4.22 -9.65 -7.77
C ASP A 226 -5.62 -10.23 -8.04
N ARG A 227 -5.89 -11.45 -7.54
CA ARG A 227 -7.19 -12.11 -7.71
C ARG A 227 -8.34 -11.37 -7.01
N LEU A 228 -8.04 -10.70 -5.91
CA LEU A 228 -9.01 -9.93 -5.13
C LEU A 228 -9.03 -8.43 -5.49
N ASN A 229 -8.19 -8.00 -6.45
CA ASN A 229 -8.00 -6.61 -6.87
C ASN A 229 -7.54 -5.67 -5.73
N TYR A 230 -6.64 -6.15 -4.88
CA TYR A 230 -5.96 -5.37 -3.85
C TYR A 230 -4.45 -5.35 -4.09
N THR A 231 -3.76 -4.39 -3.49
CA THR A 231 -2.31 -4.46 -3.33
C THR A 231 -1.96 -5.47 -2.22
N PRO A 232 -0.79 -6.13 -2.30
CA PRO A 232 -0.36 -7.10 -1.29
C PRO A 232 -0.34 -6.55 0.14
N ASN A 233 0.08 -5.30 0.30
CA ASN A 233 0.21 -4.65 1.60
C ASN A 233 -1.15 -4.24 2.14
N TYR A 234 -2.04 -3.71 1.30
CA TYR A 234 -3.41 -3.39 1.73
C TYR A 234 -4.15 -4.65 2.17
N LEU A 235 -4.11 -5.72 1.37
CA LEU A 235 -4.69 -7.01 1.74
C LEU A 235 -4.11 -7.52 3.07
N SER A 236 -2.80 -7.43 3.25
CA SER A 236 -2.13 -7.89 4.47
C SER A 236 -2.51 -7.07 5.71
N ASP A 237 -2.63 -5.75 5.58
CA ASP A 237 -3.00 -4.86 6.68
C ASP A 237 -4.48 -4.98 7.03
N MET A 238 -5.33 -5.14 6.01
CA MET A 238 -6.76 -5.40 6.17
C MET A 238 -7.00 -6.74 6.86
N LEU A 239 -6.37 -7.84 6.41
CA LEU A 239 -6.46 -9.14 7.10
C LEU A 239 -5.95 -9.06 8.54
N ARG A 240 -4.84 -8.37 8.77
CA ARG A 240 -4.29 -8.20 10.13
C ARG A 240 -5.22 -7.42 11.04
N SER A 241 -5.94 -6.43 10.50
CA SER A 241 -6.94 -5.68 11.26
C SER A 241 -8.14 -6.54 11.67
N LEU A 242 -8.47 -7.58 10.88
CA LEU A 242 -9.62 -8.47 11.11
C LEU A 242 -9.28 -9.66 11.99
N THR A 243 -8.12 -10.28 11.76
CA THR A 243 -7.77 -11.58 12.36
C THR A 243 -6.51 -11.53 13.21
N GLY A 244 -5.79 -10.42 13.24
CA GLY A 244 -4.46 -10.30 13.86
C GLY A 244 -3.32 -10.85 13.01
N LEU A 245 -3.60 -11.46 11.85
CA LEU A 245 -2.62 -12.12 10.99
C LEU A 245 -2.51 -11.45 9.62
N SER A 246 -1.28 -11.31 9.12
CA SER A 246 -1.02 -10.89 7.74
C SER A 246 -1.41 -11.96 6.71
N ALA A 247 -1.58 -11.57 5.45
CA ALA A 247 -1.89 -12.50 4.36
C ALA A 247 -0.88 -13.66 4.27
N GLN A 248 0.42 -13.39 4.47
CA GLN A 248 1.46 -14.40 4.45
C GLN A 248 1.33 -15.40 5.61
N GLN A 249 0.88 -14.94 6.78
CA GLN A 249 0.65 -15.82 7.94
C GLN A 249 -0.56 -16.73 7.69
N HIS A 250 -1.65 -16.20 7.13
CA HIS A 250 -2.80 -17.01 6.68
C HIS A 250 -2.41 -18.08 5.66
N ILE A 251 -1.60 -17.72 4.65
CA ILE A 251 -1.07 -18.68 3.68
C ILE A 251 -0.30 -19.81 4.38
N GLN A 252 0.58 -19.44 5.33
CA GLN A 252 1.37 -20.41 6.08
C GLN A 252 0.51 -21.32 6.94
N GLU A 253 -0.50 -20.80 7.63
CA GLU A 253 -1.41 -21.61 8.46
C GLU A 253 -2.18 -22.61 7.61
N GLN A 254 -2.75 -22.18 6.49
CA GLN A 254 -3.47 -23.08 5.58
C GLN A 254 -2.54 -24.14 4.96
N LEU A 255 -1.28 -23.78 4.66
CA LEU A 255 -0.27 -24.74 4.21
C LEU A 255 0.02 -25.80 5.29
N ILE A 256 0.11 -25.38 6.56
CA ILE A 256 0.35 -26.30 7.67
C ILE A 256 -0.83 -27.22 7.88
N GLU A 257 -2.06 -26.72 7.92
CA GLU A 257 -3.25 -27.55 8.10
C GLU A 257 -3.39 -28.59 6.98
N ARG A 258 -3.26 -28.19 5.71
CA ARG A 258 -3.24 -29.14 4.59
C ARG A 258 -2.10 -30.15 4.67
N SER A 259 -0.93 -29.73 5.15
CA SER A 259 0.18 -30.66 5.31
C SER A 259 -0.07 -31.69 6.40
N LYS A 260 -0.72 -31.31 7.51
CA LYS A 260 -1.14 -32.24 8.56
C LYS A 260 -2.15 -33.25 8.01
N GLU A 261 -3.15 -32.78 7.26
CA GLU A 261 -4.14 -33.64 6.60
C GLU A 261 -3.46 -34.68 5.69
N LEU A 262 -2.55 -34.24 4.81
CA LEU A 262 -1.83 -35.15 3.90
C LEU A 262 -0.93 -36.13 4.66
N LEU A 263 -0.24 -35.69 5.70
CA LEU A 263 0.62 -36.56 6.52
C LEU A 263 -0.19 -37.61 7.28
N ALA A 264 -1.41 -37.27 7.73
CA ALA A 264 -2.30 -38.16 8.47
C ALA A 264 -3.04 -39.15 7.57
N THR A 265 -3.46 -38.74 6.38
CA THR A 265 -4.39 -39.50 5.55
C THR A 265 -3.74 -40.24 4.37
N SER A 266 -2.48 -39.92 4.05
CA SER A 266 -1.82 -40.46 2.86
C SER A 266 -0.59 -41.32 3.16
N THR A 267 -0.32 -42.26 2.26
CA THR A 267 0.90 -43.08 2.25
C THR A 267 2.12 -42.33 1.68
N LEU A 268 1.97 -41.05 1.34
CA LEU A 268 3.03 -40.25 0.75
C LEU A 268 4.21 -40.09 1.72
N SER A 269 5.42 -40.10 1.15
CA SER A 269 6.63 -39.67 1.85
C SER A 269 6.59 -38.16 2.13
N ILE A 270 7.37 -37.72 3.12
CA ILE A 270 7.48 -36.29 3.49
C ILE A 270 7.88 -35.43 2.28
N SER A 271 8.79 -35.94 1.44
CA SER A 271 9.22 -35.26 0.21
C SER A 271 8.08 -35.14 -0.80
N GLN A 272 7.29 -36.20 -1.00
CA GLN A 272 6.13 -36.15 -1.88
C GLN A 272 5.05 -35.18 -1.38
N VAL A 273 4.81 -35.12 -0.07
CA VAL A 273 3.91 -34.12 0.53
C VAL A 273 4.42 -32.70 0.26
N ALA A 274 5.72 -32.45 0.45
CA ALA A 274 6.31 -31.14 0.17
C ALA A 274 6.14 -30.72 -1.30
N TYR A 275 6.46 -31.60 -2.25
CA TYR A 275 6.29 -31.30 -3.67
C TYR A 275 4.82 -31.10 -4.05
N ARG A 276 3.90 -31.90 -3.49
CA ARG A 276 2.46 -31.76 -3.73
C ARG A 276 1.92 -30.42 -3.22
N LEU A 277 2.49 -29.87 -2.15
CA LEU A 277 2.17 -28.55 -1.63
C LEU A 277 2.85 -27.41 -2.39
N GLY A 278 3.70 -27.70 -3.38
CA GLY A 278 4.36 -26.71 -4.23
C GLY A 278 5.70 -26.21 -3.70
N PHE A 279 6.32 -26.88 -2.73
CA PHE A 279 7.69 -26.57 -2.32
C PHE A 279 8.68 -27.08 -3.37
N GLY A 280 9.62 -26.23 -3.79
CA GLY A 280 10.73 -26.65 -4.65
C GLY A 280 11.76 -27.55 -3.95
N HIS A 281 11.85 -27.46 -2.61
CA HIS A 281 12.76 -28.26 -1.79
C HIS A 281 12.07 -28.76 -0.51
N PRO A 282 12.09 -30.08 -0.23
CA PRO A 282 11.49 -30.64 0.99
C PRO A 282 12.07 -30.10 2.30
N GLN A 283 13.34 -29.66 2.34
CA GLN A 283 13.90 -29.08 3.56
C GLN A 283 13.19 -27.78 3.96
N SER A 284 12.78 -26.96 2.99
CA SER A 284 12.04 -25.73 3.24
C SER A 284 10.68 -26.01 3.87
N PHE A 285 9.98 -27.05 3.41
CA PHE A 285 8.75 -27.54 4.02
C PHE A 285 8.99 -28.00 5.46
N SER A 286 9.96 -28.89 5.68
CA SER A 286 10.25 -29.42 7.02
C SER A 286 10.62 -28.33 8.02
N ARG A 287 11.39 -27.32 7.59
CA ARG A 287 11.72 -26.15 8.43
C ARG A 287 10.49 -25.33 8.78
N LEU A 288 9.65 -25.00 7.81
CA LEU A 288 8.41 -24.24 8.05
C LEU A 288 7.48 -25.01 8.99
N PHE A 289 7.29 -26.31 8.73
CA PHE A 289 6.44 -27.17 9.54
C PHE A 289 6.93 -27.19 10.99
N LYS A 290 8.22 -27.46 11.22
CA LYS A 290 8.79 -27.47 12.57
C LYS A 290 8.66 -26.14 13.29
N ILE A 291 8.88 -25.02 12.60
CA ILE A 291 8.69 -23.67 13.20
C ILE A 291 7.25 -23.46 13.65
N LYS A 292 6.28 -23.93 12.87
CA LYS A 292 4.85 -23.69 13.13
C LYS A 292 4.21 -24.69 14.09
N THR A 293 4.70 -25.93 14.15
CA THR A 293 4.09 -27.00 14.94
C THR A 293 4.96 -27.48 16.10
N GLN A 294 6.20 -27.00 16.22
CA GLN A 294 7.23 -27.50 17.15
C GLN A 294 7.65 -28.97 16.93
N LEU A 295 7.08 -29.65 15.93
CA LEU A 295 7.40 -31.03 15.56
C LEU A 295 7.90 -31.09 14.12
N SER A 296 8.85 -31.98 13.82
CA SER A 296 9.16 -32.28 12.43
C SER A 296 8.00 -33.03 11.75
N PRO A 297 7.87 -32.97 10.41
CA PRO A 297 6.85 -33.76 9.70
C PRO A 297 6.91 -35.27 10.01
N ALA A 298 8.12 -35.81 10.20
CA ALA A 298 8.33 -37.20 10.59
C ALA A 298 7.78 -37.49 11.99
N GLN A 299 8.14 -36.66 12.97
CA GLN A 299 7.64 -36.81 14.35
C GLN A 299 6.12 -36.70 14.41
N PHE A 300 5.53 -35.76 13.67
CA PHE A 300 4.08 -35.60 13.58
C PHE A 300 3.42 -36.84 12.96
N LYS A 301 3.96 -37.37 11.85
CA LYS A 301 3.43 -38.59 11.22
C LYS A 301 3.53 -39.81 12.14
N SER A 302 4.64 -39.95 12.87
CA SER A 302 4.81 -41.02 13.85
C SER A 302 3.88 -40.90 15.05
N SER A 303 3.52 -39.69 15.49
CA SER A 303 2.61 -39.49 16.62
C SER A 303 1.14 -39.83 16.34
N LEU A 304 0.79 -40.08 15.08
CA LEU A 304 -0.56 -40.46 14.64
C LEU A 304 -0.73 -41.98 14.50
N ASN A 305 0.36 -42.74 14.57
CA ASN A 305 0.38 -44.21 14.55
C ASN A 305 0.55 -44.76 15.96
#